data_AF-T1BAS5-F1
#
_entry.id   AF-T1BAS5-F1
#
_cell.length_a   1.000
_cell.length_b   1.000
_cell.length_c   1.000
_cell.angle_alpha   90.00
_cell.angle_beta   90.00
_cell.angle_gamma   90.00
#
_symmetry.space_group_name_H-M   'P 1'
#
loop_
_entity.id
_entity.type
_entity.pdbx_description
1 polymer ?
#
loop_
_entity_poly.entity_id
_entity_poly.type
_entity_poly.pdbx_seq_one_letter_code
_entity_poly.pdbx_strand_id
1 'polypeptide(L)'
;MMVHAVVPKVVARAVYLRNHNPSAFMTVTVGLRLNHEHALDSFLRAVQDPASPSYRHFLTPSEFTHAYGPTRAQVEAVEQYLRSEGVEVTGVSRNRLLVRTQGAVQSYEHALGVVLNDYVYHGRTFYAPSH
;
A
#
# COMPACT_ATOMS: atom_id res chain seq x y z
N MET A 1 -13.31 4.65 1.84
CA MET A 1 -12.00 4.00 1.61
C MET A 1 -11.19 4.13 2.89
N MET A 2 -10.56 3.07 3.38
CA MET A 2 -9.74 3.13 4.60
C MET A 2 -8.29 2.90 4.18
N VAL A 3 -7.43 3.89 4.38
CA VAL A 3 -5.99 3.74 4.16
C VAL A 3 -5.36 3.45 5.51
N HIS A 4 -4.61 2.36 5.60
CA HIS A 4 -3.94 1.97 6.84
C HIS A 4 -2.46 2.31 6.73
N ALA A 5 -1.97 3.09 7.69
CA ALA A 5 -0.55 3.17 7.98
C ALA A 5 -0.16 2.07 8.98
N VAL A 6 1.10 1.65 8.94
CA VAL A 6 1.65 0.65 9.86
C VAL A 6 2.79 1.29 10.64
N VAL A 7 2.70 1.29 11.97
CA VAL A 7 3.79 1.73 12.85
C VAL A 7 4.82 0.60 13.00
N PRO A 8 6.07 0.79 12.55
CA PRO A 8 7.11 -0.24 12.68
C PRO A 8 7.45 -0.52 14.15
N LYS A 9 7.63 -1.80 14.52
CA LYS A 9 8.01 -2.20 15.90
C LYS A 9 9.31 -1.56 16.40
N VAL A 10 10.20 -1.16 15.49
CA VAL A 10 11.46 -0.45 15.83
C VAL A 10 11.19 0.92 16.48
N VAL A 11 10.06 1.56 16.17
CA VAL A 11 9.68 2.86 16.78
C VAL A 11 9.61 2.75 18.30
N ALA A 12 9.12 1.63 18.85
CA ALA A 12 9.02 1.42 20.30
C ALA A 12 10.39 1.36 21.01
N ARG A 13 11.49 1.23 20.26
CA ARG A 13 12.87 1.17 20.79
C ARG A 13 13.75 2.31 20.27
N ALA A 14 13.20 3.17 19.42
CA ALA A 14 13.93 4.28 18.84
C ALA A 14 13.74 5.55 19.69
N VAL A 15 14.71 6.45 19.62
CA VAL A 15 14.61 7.76 20.26
C VAL A 15 13.95 8.72 19.28
N TYR A 16 12.82 9.31 19.68
CA TYR A 16 12.18 10.41 18.95
C TYR A 16 13.11 11.62 18.89
N LEU A 17 13.26 12.22 17.71
CA LEU A 17 14.04 13.43 17.51
C LEU A 17 13.15 14.66 17.35
N ARG A 18 12.23 14.60 16.39
CA ARG A 18 11.36 15.72 15.98
C ARG A 18 10.27 15.23 15.02
N ASN A 19 9.26 16.05 14.78
CA ASN A 19 8.37 15.88 13.63
C ASN A 19 9.20 15.94 12.33
N HIS A 20 8.84 15.10 11.37
CA HIS A 20 9.44 15.15 10.05
C HIS A 20 9.06 16.47 9.35
N ASN A 21 9.88 16.94 8.40
CA ASN A 21 9.63 18.21 7.72
C ASN A 21 8.32 18.16 6.92
N PRO A 22 7.26 18.93 7.28
CA PRO A 22 5.94 18.82 6.66
C PRO A 22 5.93 19.23 5.18
N SER A 23 6.87 20.08 4.76
CA SER A 23 6.98 20.55 3.37
C SER A 23 7.97 19.75 2.53
N ALA A 24 8.65 18.75 3.11
CA ALA A 24 9.51 17.87 2.32
C ALA A 24 8.66 16.99 1.40
N PHE A 25 9.12 16.81 0.16
CA PHE A 25 8.48 15.93 -0.81
C PHE A 25 8.95 14.49 -0.63
N MET A 26 8.01 13.54 -0.74
CA MET A 26 8.32 12.12 -0.75
C MET A 26 7.47 11.35 -1.77
N THR A 27 8.01 10.20 -2.15
CA THR A 27 7.33 9.20 -2.97
C THR A 27 6.75 8.14 -2.06
N VAL A 28 5.45 7.90 -2.18
CA VAL A 28 4.75 6.82 -1.47
C VAL A 28 4.15 5.86 -2.49
N THR A 29 4.10 4.58 -2.17
CA THR A 29 3.37 3.60 -2.96
C THR A 29 2.24 3.04 -2.11
N VAL A 30 1.01 3.30 -2.56
CA VAL A 30 -0.20 2.83 -1.90
C VAL A 30 -0.55 1.45 -2.46
N GLY A 31 -0.59 0.45 -1.58
CA GLY A 31 -1.06 -0.90 -1.91
C GLY A 31 -2.57 -0.98 -1.85
N LEU A 32 -3.19 -1.55 -2.88
CA LEU A 32 -4.63 -1.79 -2.94
C LEU A 32 -4.96 -3.22 -2.54
N ARG A 33 -6.12 -3.38 -1.88
CA ARG A 33 -6.61 -4.69 -1.45
C ARG A 33 -7.06 -5.52 -2.66
N LEU A 34 -6.81 -6.82 -2.57
CA LEU A 34 -7.35 -7.77 -3.54
C LEU A 34 -8.86 -7.88 -3.40
N ASN A 35 -9.51 -8.22 -4.50
CA ASN A 35 -10.89 -8.66 -4.50
C ASN A 35 -10.94 -10.18 -4.31
N HIS A 36 -12.01 -10.67 -3.69
CA HIS A 36 -12.27 -12.10 -3.52
C HIS A 36 -11.13 -12.90 -2.85
N GLU A 37 -10.49 -12.35 -1.82
CA GLU A 37 -9.35 -12.98 -1.12
C GLU A 37 -9.62 -14.46 -0.73
N HIS A 38 -10.82 -14.77 -0.23
CA HIS A 38 -11.18 -16.17 0.10
C HIS A 38 -11.26 -17.10 -1.13
N ALA A 39 -11.71 -16.59 -2.28
CA ALA A 39 -11.74 -17.35 -3.51
C ALA A 39 -10.31 -17.55 -4.06
N LEU A 40 -9.44 -16.55 -3.91
CA LEU A 40 -8.02 -16.67 -4.24
C LEU A 40 -7.36 -17.75 -3.37
N ASP A 41 -7.59 -17.77 -2.06
CA ASP A 41 -7.05 -18.80 -1.16
C ASP A 41 -7.51 -20.21 -1.58
N SER A 42 -8.78 -20.34 -1.96
CA SER A 42 -9.35 -21.60 -2.44
C SER A 42 -8.69 -22.04 -3.76
N PHE A 43 -8.50 -21.12 -4.70
CA PHE A 43 -7.81 -21.37 -5.97
C PHE A 43 -6.35 -21.79 -5.74
N LEU A 44 -5.62 -21.11 -4.86
CA LEU A 44 -4.23 -21.42 -4.54
C LEU A 44 -4.05 -22.84 -3.98
N ARG A 45 -5.00 -23.29 -3.14
CA ARG A 45 -5.03 -24.69 -2.67
C ARG A 45 -5.32 -25.66 -3.83
N ALA A 46 -6.31 -25.35 -4.65
CA ALA A 46 -6.74 -26.22 -5.76
C ALA A 46 -5.67 -26.43 -6.83
N VAL A 47 -4.81 -25.44 -7.12
CA VAL A 47 -3.74 -25.61 -8.12
C VAL A 47 -2.52 -26.37 -7.60
N GLN A 48 -2.42 -26.53 -6.28
CA GLN A 48 -1.34 -27.27 -5.61
C GLN A 48 -1.72 -28.71 -5.25
N ASP A 49 -3.02 -29.04 -5.22
CA ASP A 49 -3.53 -30.37 -4.90
C ASP A 49 -3.54 -31.29 -6.13
N PRO A 50 -2.80 -32.42 -6.16
CA PRO A 50 -2.82 -33.38 -7.26
C PRO A 50 -4.17 -34.05 -7.53
N ALA A 51 -5.07 -34.09 -6.54
CA ALA A 51 -6.41 -34.64 -6.69
C ALA A 51 -7.40 -33.64 -7.33
N SER A 52 -7.01 -32.38 -7.43
CA SER A 52 -7.84 -31.33 -8.00
C SER A 52 -7.81 -31.34 -9.53
N PRO A 53 -8.95 -31.12 -10.22
CA PRO A 53 -8.97 -30.92 -11.67
C PRO A 53 -8.20 -29.67 -12.10
N SER A 54 -7.89 -28.75 -11.17
CA SER A 54 -7.11 -27.54 -11.44
C SER A 54 -5.61 -27.70 -11.11
N TYR A 55 -5.14 -28.92 -10.79
CA TYR A 55 -3.73 -29.15 -10.47
C TYR A 55 -2.79 -28.62 -11.56
N ARG A 56 -1.83 -27.77 -11.18
CA ARG A 56 -0.88 -27.11 -12.10
C ARG A 56 -1.51 -26.23 -13.20
N HIS A 57 -2.79 -25.90 -13.10
CA HIS A 57 -3.47 -24.94 -13.98
C HIS A 57 -3.39 -23.53 -13.39
N PHE A 58 -2.22 -22.89 -13.52
CA PHE A 58 -1.97 -21.54 -13.00
C PHE A 58 -2.58 -20.46 -13.89
N LEU A 59 -3.01 -19.35 -13.28
CA LEU A 59 -3.43 -18.16 -14.00
C LEU A 59 -2.23 -17.37 -14.53
N THR A 60 -2.41 -16.78 -15.70
CA THR A 60 -1.56 -15.69 -16.18
C THR A 60 -1.75 -14.43 -15.33
N PRO A 61 -0.79 -13.48 -15.35
CA PRO A 61 -0.94 -12.21 -14.63
C PRO A 61 -2.20 -11.42 -15.01
N SER A 62 -2.65 -11.51 -16.27
CA SER A 62 -3.86 -10.82 -16.75
C SER A 62 -5.12 -11.43 -16.15
N GLU A 63 -5.23 -12.76 -16.15
CA GLU A 63 -6.36 -13.47 -15.56
C GLU A 63 -6.43 -13.26 -14.05
N PHE A 64 -5.29 -13.30 -13.35
CA PHE A 64 -5.23 -12.95 -11.93
C PHE A 64 -5.73 -11.53 -11.69
N THR A 65 -5.26 -10.57 -12.48
CA THR A 65 -5.67 -9.16 -12.37
C THR A 65 -7.16 -8.98 -12.65
N HIS A 66 -7.73 -9.78 -13.53
CA HIS A 66 -9.16 -9.75 -13.84
C HIS A 66 -10.01 -10.36 -12.71
N ALA A 67 -9.61 -11.51 -12.17
CA ALA A 67 -10.38 -12.25 -11.17
C ALA A 67 -10.23 -11.70 -9.73
N TYR A 68 -9.02 -11.27 -9.37
CA TYR A 68 -8.65 -10.95 -7.98
C TYR A 68 -8.05 -9.55 -7.81
N GLY A 69 -7.64 -8.88 -8.89
CA GLY A 69 -7.14 -7.51 -8.81
C GLY A 69 -8.24 -6.48 -8.51
N PRO A 70 -7.89 -5.28 -8.02
CA PRO A 70 -8.82 -4.16 -7.90
C PRO A 70 -9.52 -3.86 -9.23
N THR A 71 -10.77 -3.41 -9.18
CA THR A 71 -11.48 -2.91 -10.37
C THR A 71 -10.93 -1.54 -10.76
N ARG A 72 -11.18 -1.10 -12.00
CA ARG A 72 -10.80 0.26 -12.43
C ARG A 72 -11.46 1.34 -11.57
N ALA A 73 -12.74 1.17 -11.26
CA ALA A 73 -13.47 2.09 -10.39
C ALA A 73 -12.88 2.18 -8.98
N GLN A 74 -12.40 1.06 -8.41
CA GLN A 74 -11.71 1.09 -7.12
C GLN A 74 -10.38 1.85 -7.19
N VAL A 75 -9.60 1.68 -8.26
CA VAL A 75 -8.37 2.45 -8.48
C VAL A 75 -8.69 3.94 -8.62
N GLU A 76 -9.65 4.29 -9.46
CA GLU A 76 -10.04 5.68 -9.71
C GLU A 76 -10.51 6.38 -8.43
N ALA A 77 -11.26 5.68 -7.57
CA ALA A 77 -11.66 6.23 -6.27
C ALA A 77 -10.46 6.55 -5.37
N VAL A 78 -9.43 5.69 -5.40
CA VAL A 78 -8.17 5.93 -4.65
C VAL A 78 -7.42 7.11 -5.23
N GLU A 79 -7.28 7.17 -6.55
CA GLU A 79 -6.59 8.26 -7.24
C GLU A 79 -7.28 9.61 -6.97
N GLN A 80 -8.60 9.66 -7.01
CA GLN A 80 -9.38 10.86 -6.73
C GLN A 80 -9.20 11.32 -5.28
N TYR A 81 -9.26 10.39 -4.33
CA TYR A 81 -9.00 10.70 -2.93
C TYR A 81 -7.60 11.27 -2.72
N LEU A 82 -6.56 10.61 -3.21
CA LEU A 82 -5.18 11.09 -3.06
C LEU A 82 -4.99 12.48 -3.68
N ARG A 83 -5.58 12.72 -4.86
CA ARG A 83 -5.56 14.03 -5.51
C ARG A 83 -6.28 15.10 -4.68
N SER A 84 -7.41 14.77 -4.03
CA SER A 84 -8.10 15.74 -3.15
C SER A 84 -7.28 16.12 -1.92
N GLU A 85 -6.33 15.26 -1.52
CA GLU A 85 -5.39 15.52 -0.41
C GLU A 85 -4.13 16.29 -0.85
N GLY A 86 -4.06 16.70 -2.12
CA GLY A 86 -2.89 17.39 -2.69
C GLY A 86 -1.73 16.44 -3.02
N VAL A 87 -2.00 15.13 -3.14
CA VAL A 87 -1.02 14.12 -3.55
C VAL A 87 -1.14 13.86 -5.05
N GLU A 88 -0.02 13.92 -5.77
CA GLU A 88 0.05 13.59 -7.19
C GLU A 88 0.14 12.07 -7.39
N VAL A 89 -0.67 11.53 -8.32
CA VAL A 89 -0.54 10.13 -8.76
C VAL A 89 0.40 10.05 -9.95
N THR A 90 1.55 9.41 -9.77
CA THR A 90 2.62 9.31 -10.79
C THR A 90 2.63 7.97 -11.54
N GLY A 91 1.72 7.06 -11.21
CA GLY A 91 1.49 5.85 -11.98
C GLY A 91 0.72 4.77 -11.24
N VAL A 92 0.15 3.84 -12.00
CA VAL A 92 -0.54 2.65 -11.50
C VAL A 92 0.10 1.42 -12.11
N SER A 93 0.34 0.39 -11.31
CA SER A 93 0.88 -0.88 -11.81
C SER A 93 -0.10 -1.57 -12.76
N ARG A 94 0.41 -2.37 -13.72
CA ARG A 94 -0.45 -3.07 -14.70
C ARG A 94 -1.49 -4.00 -14.05
N ASN A 95 -1.15 -4.59 -12.92
CA ASN A 95 -2.05 -5.44 -12.12
C ASN A 95 -2.97 -4.65 -11.18
N ARG A 96 -2.91 -3.31 -11.21
CA ARG A 96 -3.73 -2.39 -10.42
C ARG A 96 -3.56 -2.50 -8.91
N LEU A 97 -2.51 -3.17 -8.42
CA LEU A 97 -2.27 -3.33 -6.99
C LEU A 97 -1.48 -2.19 -6.35
N LEU A 98 -0.75 -1.42 -7.15
CA LEU A 98 0.12 -0.36 -6.64
C LEU A 98 -0.23 0.96 -7.32
N VAL A 99 -0.48 1.98 -6.51
CA VAL A 99 -0.60 3.38 -6.94
C VAL A 99 0.63 4.11 -6.42
N ARG A 100 1.49 4.55 -7.33
CA ARG A 100 2.68 5.34 -7.00
C ARG A 100 2.31 6.81 -6.97
N THR A 101 2.77 7.51 -5.95
CA THR A 101 2.43 8.91 -5.72
C THR A 101 3.63 9.75 -5.33
N GLN A 102 3.47 11.06 -5.45
CA GLN A 102 4.42 12.04 -4.96
C GLN A 102 3.66 13.20 -4.29
N GLY A 103 4.19 13.73 -3.20
CA GLY A 103 3.54 14.83 -2.48
C GLY A 103 4.35 15.29 -1.27
N ALA A 104 3.90 16.39 -0.66
CA ALA A 104 4.46 16.86 0.59
C ALA A 104 4.08 15.92 1.75
N VAL A 105 4.93 15.84 2.77
CA VAL A 105 4.70 15.06 4.00
C VAL A 105 3.34 15.38 4.63
N GLN A 106 3.00 16.67 4.76
CA GLN A 106 1.72 17.10 5.33
C GLN A 106 0.49 16.56 4.58
N SER A 107 0.59 16.40 3.26
CA SER A 107 -0.49 15.83 2.44
C SER A 107 -0.69 14.35 2.73
N TYR A 108 0.40 13.61 2.94
CA TYR A 108 0.31 12.21 3.36
C TYR A 108 -0.15 12.06 4.80
N GLU A 109 0.28 12.92 5.72
CA GLU A 109 -0.19 12.93 7.10
C GLU A 109 -1.70 13.12 7.17
N HIS A 110 -2.25 14.07 6.40
CA HIS A 110 -3.69 14.30 6.32
C HIS A 110 -4.43 13.15 5.63
N ALA A 111 -3.92 12.66 4.48
CA ALA A 111 -4.52 11.57 3.72
C ALA A 111 -4.54 10.22 4.48
N LEU A 112 -3.60 10.00 5.39
CA LEU A 112 -3.41 8.73 6.09
C LEU A 112 -3.82 8.81 7.56
N GLY A 113 -4.09 10.00 8.08
CA GLY A 113 -4.39 10.23 9.50
C GLY A 113 -3.21 9.89 10.42
N VAL A 114 -1.97 10.16 9.98
CA VAL A 114 -0.74 9.88 10.74
C VAL A 114 0.09 11.12 10.94
N VAL A 115 1.05 11.05 11.87
CA VAL A 115 2.13 12.02 12.00
C VAL A 115 3.46 11.30 11.77
N LEU A 116 4.26 11.79 10.82
CA LEU A 116 5.60 11.27 10.54
C LEU A 116 6.62 11.99 11.40
N ASN A 117 7.48 11.20 12.05
CA ASN A 117 8.53 11.70 12.93
C ASN A 117 9.88 11.15 12.53
N ASP A 118 10.93 11.93 12.78
CA ASP A 118 12.32 11.49 12.72
C ASP A 118 12.69 10.76 14.02
N TYR A 119 13.32 9.60 13.89
CA TYR A 119 13.82 8.78 14.99
C TYR A 119 15.27 8.39 14.77
N VAL A 120 15.98 8.06 15.84
CA VAL A 120 17.29 7.40 15.79
C VAL A 120 17.28 6.05 16.50
N TYR A 121 17.84 5.03 15.87
CA TYR A 121 18.02 3.69 16.44
C TYR A 121 19.40 3.14 16.04
N HIS A 122 20.22 2.74 17.03
CA HIS A 122 21.62 2.32 16.84
C HIS A 122 22.43 3.29 15.94
N GLY A 123 22.31 4.59 16.18
CA GLY A 123 23.02 5.63 15.41
C GLY A 123 22.50 5.86 13.99
N ARG A 124 21.42 5.18 13.57
CA ARG A 124 20.78 5.37 12.26
C ARG A 124 19.51 6.19 12.40
N THR A 125 19.43 7.28 11.65
CA THR A 125 18.21 8.11 11.57
C THR A 125 17.25 7.55 10.53
N PHE A 126 15.96 7.53 10.83
CA PHE A 126 14.88 7.14 9.92
C PHE A 126 13.61 7.92 10.25
N TYR A 127 12.62 7.89 9.37
CA TYR A 127 11.29 8.46 9.62
C TYR A 127 10.22 7.35 9.68
N ALA A 128 9.21 7.53 10.53
CA ALA A 128 8.11 6.58 10.69
C ALA A 128 6.85 7.26 11.27
N PRO A 129 5.65 6.69 11.06
CA PRO A 129 4.43 7.17 11.71
C PRO A 129 4.44 6.87 13.21
N SER A 130 3.82 7.74 14.02
CA SER A 130 3.72 7.57 15.48
C SER A 130 2.48 6.81 15.99
N HIS A 131 1.42 6.67 15.18
CA HIS A 131 0.14 6.02 15.55
C HIS A 131 -0.51 5.40 14.32
#